data_AF-A0A1A9VJG1-F1
#
_entry.id   AF-A0A1A9VJG1-F1
#
_cell.length_a   1.000
_cell.length_b   1.000
_cell.length_c   1.000
_cell.angle_alpha   90.00
_cell.angle_beta   90.00
_cell.angle_gamma   90.00
#
_symmetry.space_group_name_H-M   'P 1'
#
loop_
_entity.id
_entity.type
_entity.pdbx_description
1 polymer ?
#
loop_
_entity_poly.entity_id
_entity_poly.type
_entity_poly.pdbx_seq_one_letter_code
_entity_poly.pdbx_strand_id
1 'polypeptide(L)'
;MSVNLNIIYIFEIIILIKQISAESCIIDRQLFESDSKMAKHFVKIDCEQGGHRRIQFGIIYSENIILTSNEYKVGEAVTCFIKYKNLRGVTTPVRYKTISTLVEVWRMDSYIAEKDILPRTSVPLKILLLRKKIKLHPKYAAPMPLPESPYKQDSKCVVIGGDKPDSNTKIVEMKTVVIDRKECESTYPNLAENIMCIEVPDEYCNLEHCDEYFEGSALVCDGVLTALVGANQPCFPLKPRTCVGIYDAAKWIQSFEELISSDQEHKKALVGVVLTAARKKLYDIGIILSKNKILTAYAPNLHDTRIFERGYFSDYYEVKGYIEYGAGQIIDWYKARSHTNSTAFTPQELQLSVIMLNEDIPLSPQTAYSMRLPENAPRKNAKCIIATLYPRWMKFSLTLMDYDECVKNLPELHKDYMCIRQVLPRLDDCIQSGNPIICDGELTAIVAKMINCKKNYPRPVAPIHRYRSWILATMRDLELSGSEQSTFAWLLFIIIFIIIIPL
;
A
#
# COMPACT_ATOMS: atom_id res chain seq x y z
N MET A 1 24.43 0.61 80.64
CA MET A 1 24.00 -0.52 79.78
C MET A 1 22.49 -0.66 79.86
N SER A 2 21.75 0.14 79.10
CA SER A 2 20.28 0.06 78.97
C SER A 2 19.83 0.96 77.81
N VAL A 3 20.36 0.71 76.62
CA VAL A 3 19.82 1.26 75.35
C VAL A 3 20.14 0.23 74.27
N ASN A 4 19.61 -0.97 74.47
CA ASN A 4 19.56 -2.02 73.47
C ASN A 4 18.19 -2.67 73.71
N LEU A 5 17.30 -2.57 72.74
CA LEU A 5 16.18 -3.48 72.43
C LEU A 5 15.11 -2.75 71.60
N ASN A 6 14.73 -1.50 71.94
CA ASN A 6 13.59 -0.83 71.28
C ASN A 6 13.84 -0.45 69.81
N ILE A 7 15.06 -0.07 69.41
CA ILE A 7 15.36 0.31 68.02
C ILE A 7 15.51 -0.92 67.13
N ILE A 8 16.03 -2.02 67.67
CA ILE A 8 16.14 -3.31 66.96
C ILE A 8 14.74 -3.92 66.78
N TYR A 9 13.88 -3.86 67.81
CA TYR A 9 12.48 -4.29 67.68
C TYR A 9 11.70 -3.45 66.66
N ILE A 10 11.93 -2.13 66.56
CA ILE A 10 11.26 -1.30 65.55
C ILE A 10 11.76 -1.64 64.13
N PHE A 11 13.05 -1.90 63.93
CA PHE A 11 13.58 -2.32 62.63
C PHE A 11 13.15 -3.74 62.24
N GLU A 12 13.12 -4.69 63.18
CA GLU A 12 12.58 -6.03 62.93
C GLU A 12 11.07 -6.01 62.70
N ILE A 13 10.30 -5.15 63.38
CA ILE A 13 8.88 -4.94 63.12
C ILE A 13 8.66 -4.28 61.75
N ILE A 14 9.51 -3.34 61.31
CA ILE A 14 9.39 -2.74 59.97
C ILE A 14 9.77 -3.74 58.87
N ILE A 15 10.75 -4.61 59.10
CA ILE A 15 11.11 -5.71 58.18
C ILE A 15 10.00 -6.78 58.18
N LEU A 16 9.42 -7.13 59.33
CA LEU A 16 8.24 -8.00 59.41
C LEU A 16 7.02 -7.36 58.75
N ILE A 17 6.77 -6.06 58.90
CA ILE A 17 5.64 -5.37 58.24
C ILE A 17 5.85 -5.31 56.72
N LYS A 18 7.10 -5.16 56.23
CA LYS A 18 7.42 -5.33 54.80
C LYS A 18 7.30 -6.77 54.32
N GLN A 19 7.58 -7.77 55.16
CA GLN A 19 7.36 -9.19 54.84
C GLN A 19 5.89 -9.64 55.00
N ILE A 20 5.08 -8.90 55.77
CA ILE A 20 3.63 -9.13 55.95
C ILE A 20 2.81 -8.37 54.90
N SER A 21 3.42 -7.43 54.17
CA SER A 21 2.90 -6.92 52.89
C SER A 21 3.29 -7.82 51.71
N ALA A 22 3.37 -9.14 51.92
CA ALA A 22 3.19 -10.08 50.83
C ALA A 22 1.72 -10.02 50.43
N GLU A 23 1.34 -9.01 49.63
CA GLU A 23 0.13 -9.11 48.83
C GLU A 23 0.21 -10.47 48.13
N SER A 24 -0.75 -11.33 48.42
CA SER A 24 -0.79 -12.68 47.87
C SER A 24 -0.81 -12.55 46.35
N CYS A 25 0.29 -12.92 45.70
CA CYS A 25 0.41 -12.86 44.26
C CYS A 25 -0.75 -13.61 43.60
N ILE A 26 -1.45 -12.92 42.70
CA ILE A 26 -2.58 -13.46 41.97
C ILE A 26 -2.05 -14.29 40.80
N ILE A 27 -2.19 -15.61 40.91
CA ILE A 27 -1.71 -16.57 39.88
C ILE A 27 -2.83 -16.94 38.90
N ASP A 28 -4.09 -16.61 39.21
CA ASP A 28 -5.23 -16.96 38.36
C ASP A 28 -5.25 -16.11 37.09
N ARG A 29 -4.89 -16.74 35.96
CA ARG A 29 -4.90 -16.12 34.63
C ARG A 29 -6.28 -15.58 34.24
N GLN A 30 -7.38 -16.13 34.78
CA GLN A 30 -8.74 -15.65 34.49
C GLN A 30 -9.04 -14.28 35.11
N LEU A 31 -8.26 -13.86 36.12
CA LEU A 31 -8.35 -12.52 36.70
C LEU A 31 -7.55 -11.49 35.91
N PHE A 32 -6.48 -11.94 35.25
CA PHE A 32 -5.62 -11.11 34.38
C PHE A 32 -6.16 -10.94 32.96
N GLU A 33 -6.68 -12.02 32.37
CA GLU A 33 -7.04 -12.11 30.96
C GLU A 33 -8.51 -12.52 30.78
N SER A 34 -9.20 -11.89 29.83
CA SER A 34 -10.58 -12.24 29.48
C SER A 34 -10.86 -12.11 27.98
N ASP A 35 -11.92 -12.77 27.48
CA ASP A 35 -12.35 -12.64 26.09
C ASP A 35 -12.71 -11.18 25.74
N SER A 36 -12.15 -10.65 24.65
CA SER A 36 -12.39 -9.25 24.26
C SER A 36 -13.64 -9.07 23.41
N LYS A 37 -14.50 -8.12 23.80
CA LYS A 37 -15.59 -7.62 22.94
C LYS A 37 -15.09 -6.77 21.77
N MET A 38 -13.83 -6.34 21.83
CA MET A 38 -13.16 -5.51 20.83
C MET A 38 -12.42 -6.34 19.78
N ALA A 39 -12.43 -7.68 19.87
CA ALA A 39 -11.77 -8.60 18.94
C ALA A 39 -12.06 -8.32 17.46
N LYS A 40 -13.26 -7.82 17.14
CA LYS A 40 -13.66 -7.45 15.77
C LYS A 40 -12.83 -6.32 15.15
N HIS A 41 -12.08 -5.57 15.95
CA HIS A 41 -11.23 -4.47 15.50
C HIS A 41 -9.81 -4.90 15.17
N PHE A 42 -9.44 -6.16 15.46
CA PHE A 42 -8.06 -6.64 15.40
C PHE A 42 -7.82 -7.54 14.20
N VAL A 43 -6.58 -7.51 13.74
CA VAL A 43 -6.04 -8.45 12.75
C VAL A 43 -4.77 -9.10 13.28
N LYS A 44 -4.54 -10.35 12.85
CA LYS A 44 -3.23 -10.99 12.97
C LYS A 44 -2.44 -10.69 11.71
N ILE A 45 -1.20 -10.27 11.87
CA ILE A 45 -0.28 -9.89 10.80
C ILE A 45 0.89 -10.85 10.84
N ASP A 46 1.26 -11.34 9.66
CA ASP A 46 2.35 -12.28 9.49
C ASP A 46 3.26 -11.76 8.39
N CYS A 47 4.48 -11.40 8.78
CA CYS A 47 5.45 -10.75 7.92
C CYS A 47 6.72 -11.59 7.82
N GLU A 48 7.30 -11.67 6.64
CA GLU A 48 8.55 -12.36 6.36
C GLU A 48 9.55 -11.39 5.73
N GLN A 49 10.75 -11.28 6.32
CA GLN A 49 11.86 -10.46 5.86
C GLN A 49 13.18 -11.22 6.05
N GLY A 50 13.94 -11.43 4.96
CA GLY A 50 15.25 -12.10 5.04
C GLY A 50 15.21 -13.52 5.61
N GLY A 51 14.10 -14.25 5.43
CA GLY A 51 13.88 -15.58 6.00
C GLY A 51 13.41 -15.59 7.47
N HIS A 52 13.33 -14.42 8.10
CA HIS A 52 12.76 -14.27 9.44
C HIS A 52 11.27 -13.94 9.35
N ARG A 53 10.46 -14.81 9.94
CA ARG A 53 9.00 -14.65 10.03
C ARG A 53 8.61 -14.18 11.42
N ARG A 54 7.73 -13.18 11.53
CA ARG A 54 7.13 -12.77 12.80
C ARG A 54 5.61 -12.63 12.67
N ILE A 55 4.93 -13.06 13.73
CA ILE A 55 3.51 -12.85 13.93
C ILE A 55 3.35 -11.68 14.91
N GLN A 56 2.51 -10.73 14.53
CA GLN A 56 2.19 -9.53 15.30
C GLN A 56 0.71 -9.19 15.13
N PHE A 57 0.28 -8.09 15.73
CA PHE A 57 -1.11 -7.64 15.70
C PHE A 57 -1.26 -6.25 15.07
N GLY A 58 -2.49 -5.89 14.78
CA GLY A 58 -2.84 -4.55 14.35
C GLY A 58 -4.33 -4.31 14.41
N ILE A 59 -4.69 -3.06 14.12
CA ILE A 59 -6.04 -2.53 14.23
C ILE A 59 -6.58 -2.19 12.85
N ILE A 60 -7.83 -2.57 12.60
CA ILE A 60 -8.59 -2.14 11.44
C ILE A 60 -8.91 -0.66 11.62
N TYR A 61 -8.35 0.21 10.79
CA TYR A 61 -8.72 1.63 10.75
C TYR A 61 -9.76 1.89 9.66
N SER A 62 -9.61 1.26 8.49
CA SER A 62 -10.63 1.29 7.44
C SER A 62 -10.65 -0.02 6.64
N GLU A 63 -11.52 -0.12 5.63
CA GLU A 63 -11.50 -1.28 4.72
C GLU A 63 -10.19 -1.43 3.92
N ASN A 64 -9.38 -0.36 3.86
CA ASN A 64 -8.14 -0.30 3.07
C ASN A 64 -6.88 -0.30 3.95
N ILE A 65 -6.99 0.06 5.23
CA ILE A 65 -5.86 0.45 6.08
C ILE A 65 -5.89 -0.31 7.40
N ILE A 66 -4.73 -0.87 7.75
CA ILE A 66 -4.44 -1.39 9.09
C ILE A 66 -3.40 -0.49 9.77
N LEU A 67 -3.59 -0.22 11.06
CA LEU A 67 -2.59 0.39 11.92
C LEU A 67 -1.85 -0.71 12.69
N THR A 68 -0.54 -0.58 12.79
CA THR A 68 0.29 -1.51 13.58
C THR A 68 1.52 -0.77 14.08
N SER A 69 2.28 -1.42 14.94
CA SER A 69 3.61 -0.97 15.32
C SER A 69 4.57 -2.12 15.05
N ASN A 70 5.56 -1.90 14.16
CA ASN A 70 6.54 -2.94 13.86
C ASN A 70 7.91 -2.43 13.37
N GLU A 71 8.93 -3.29 13.46
CA GLU A 71 10.32 -3.03 13.05
C GLU A 71 10.59 -3.18 11.54
N TYR A 72 9.68 -3.75 10.75
CA TYR A 72 9.93 -4.09 9.33
C TYR A 72 10.24 -2.87 8.46
N LYS A 73 11.48 -2.76 7.97
CA LYS A 73 11.89 -1.60 7.17
C LYS A 73 11.09 -1.46 5.88
N VAL A 74 10.61 -0.25 5.61
CA VAL A 74 9.81 0.06 4.44
C VAL A 74 10.62 -0.18 3.15
N GLY A 75 10.14 -1.12 2.35
CA GLY A 75 10.61 -1.50 1.02
C GLY A 75 11.83 -2.41 0.93
N GLU A 76 12.28 -3.03 2.02
CA GLU A 76 12.99 -4.30 1.83
C GLU A 76 12.01 -5.35 1.27
N ALA A 77 12.48 -6.52 0.82
CA ALA A 77 11.61 -7.58 0.32
C ALA A 77 10.81 -8.22 1.49
N VAL A 78 9.90 -7.44 2.06
CA VAL A 78 9.00 -7.82 3.14
C VAL A 78 7.70 -8.27 2.50
N THR A 79 7.28 -9.50 2.79
CA THR A 79 5.95 -9.97 2.43
C THR A 79 5.12 -10.06 3.69
N CYS A 80 4.02 -9.30 3.74
CA CYS A 80 3.10 -9.33 4.88
C CYS A 80 1.70 -9.76 4.45
N PHE A 81 1.07 -10.63 5.25
CA PHE A 81 -0.32 -11.00 5.13
C PHE A 81 -1.07 -10.67 6.41
N ILE A 82 -2.27 -10.14 6.26
CA ILE A 82 -3.20 -9.93 7.37
C ILE A 82 -4.30 -10.97 7.34
N LYS A 83 -4.75 -11.39 8.52
CA LYS A 83 -5.91 -12.25 8.72
C LYS A 83 -6.89 -11.57 9.66
N TYR A 84 -8.16 -11.54 9.27
CA TYR A 84 -9.24 -10.89 10.03
C TYR A 84 -10.43 -11.85 10.24
N LYS A 85 -11.41 -11.48 11.09
CA LYS A 85 -12.63 -12.25 11.43
C LYS A 85 -12.40 -13.56 12.21
N ASN A 86 -11.55 -14.44 11.73
CA ASN A 86 -11.11 -15.64 12.45
C ASN A 86 -9.59 -15.69 12.42
N LEU A 87 -8.97 -15.41 13.57
CA LEU A 87 -7.52 -15.34 13.67
C LEU A 87 -6.88 -16.73 13.81
N ARG A 88 -7.67 -17.78 14.09
CA ARG A 88 -7.18 -19.16 14.14
C ARG A 88 -6.85 -19.71 12.76
N GLY A 89 -5.88 -20.62 12.71
CA GLY A 89 -5.28 -21.22 11.53
C GLY A 89 -4.14 -20.39 10.94
N VAL A 90 -3.51 -20.96 9.92
CA VAL A 90 -2.34 -20.42 9.22
C VAL A 90 -2.65 -19.07 8.54
N THR A 91 -1.68 -18.16 8.57
CA THR A 91 -1.68 -16.80 8.00
C THR A 91 -0.96 -16.72 6.65
N THR A 92 -0.30 -17.79 6.22
CA THR A 92 0.25 -17.95 4.88
C THR A 92 -0.60 -18.90 4.03
N PRO A 93 -0.86 -18.57 2.76
CA PRO A 93 -1.63 -19.46 1.90
C PRO A 93 -0.75 -20.61 1.37
N VAL A 94 -1.12 -21.87 1.65
CA VAL A 94 -0.54 -23.04 0.94
C VAL A 94 -0.94 -23.01 -0.55
N ARG A 95 -2.09 -22.38 -0.87
CA ARG A 95 -2.53 -21.98 -2.22
C ARG A 95 -3.18 -20.60 -2.15
N TYR A 96 -2.69 -19.63 -2.92
CA TYR A 96 -3.10 -18.21 -2.93
C TYR A 96 -4.60 -17.93 -3.15
N LYS A 97 -5.42 -18.94 -3.53
CA LYS A 97 -6.77 -18.72 -4.07
C LYS A 97 -7.95 -18.91 -3.12
N THR A 98 -7.78 -19.28 -1.84
CA THR A 98 -8.94 -19.89 -1.12
C THR A 98 -9.25 -19.40 0.29
N ILE A 99 -8.74 -18.26 0.78
CA ILE A 99 -9.13 -17.73 2.09
C ILE A 99 -9.57 -16.26 1.97
N SER A 100 -10.88 -16.01 2.03
CA SER A 100 -11.45 -14.66 1.90
C SER A 100 -11.12 -13.72 3.06
N THR A 101 -10.62 -14.25 4.17
CA THR A 101 -10.18 -13.50 5.35
C THR A 101 -8.69 -13.19 5.36
N LEU A 102 -7.94 -13.61 4.33
CA LEU A 102 -6.52 -13.35 4.19
C LEU A 102 -6.28 -12.29 3.11
N VAL A 103 -5.52 -11.24 3.45
CA VAL A 103 -5.23 -10.14 2.54
C VAL A 103 -3.75 -9.79 2.60
N GLU A 104 -3.12 -9.71 1.42
CA GLU A 104 -1.75 -9.26 1.27
C GLU A 104 -1.65 -7.74 1.52
N VAL A 105 -0.62 -7.34 2.26
CA VAL A 105 -0.24 -5.93 2.40
C VAL A 105 0.45 -5.51 1.10
N TRP A 106 -0.03 -4.44 0.49
CA TRP A 106 0.55 -3.92 -0.73
C TRP A 106 1.67 -2.92 -0.46
N ARG A 107 1.46 -1.98 0.47
CA ARG A 107 2.42 -0.94 0.80
C ARG A 107 2.38 -0.61 2.28
N MET A 108 3.47 -0.05 2.81
CA MET A 108 3.60 0.33 4.21
C MET A 108 4.21 1.73 4.32
N ASP A 109 3.78 2.49 5.31
CA ASP A 109 4.36 3.79 5.66
C ASP A 109 4.49 3.96 7.18
N SER A 110 5.35 4.86 7.61
CA SER A 110 5.68 5.13 9.02
C SER A 110 5.45 6.59 9.37
N TYR A 111 4.84 6.86 10.54
CA TYR A 111 4.58 8.21 11.03
C TYR A 111 5.87 9.03 11.24
N ILE A 112 6.89 8.37 11.77
CA ILE A 112 8.24 8.94 11.96
C ILE A 112 9.20 8.21 11.03
N ALA A 113 10.07 8.99 10.41
CA ALA A 113 11.13 8.52 9.54
C ALA A 113 12.06 7.52 10.25
N GLU A 114 12.26 6.34 9.67
CA GLU A 114 13.08 5.25 10.26
C GLU A 114 14.51 5.65 10.67
N LYS A 115 15.10 6.68 10.02
CA LYS A 115 16.44 7.20 10.34
C LYS A 115 16.49 7.98 11.67
N ASP A 116 15.33 8.38 12.17
CA ASP A 116 15.17 9.18 13.40
C ASP A 116 14.69 8.28 14.57
N ILE A 117 14.59 6.96 14.34
CA ILE A 117 14.18 5.97 15.34
C ILE A 117 15.42 5.48 16.08
N LEU A 118 15.59 5.95 17.32
CA LEU A 118 16.48 5.29 18.28
C LEU A 118 15.75 4.05 18.83
N PRO A 119 16.36 2.84 18.83
CA PRO A 119 15.66 1.55 19.08
C PRO A 119 14.96 1.34 20.43
N ARG A 120 14.80 2.36 21.27
CA ARG A 120 14.22 2.26 22.63
C ARG A 120 13.50 3.52 23.10
N THR A 121 13.79 4.66 22.49
CA THR A 121 13.13 5.94 22.82
C THR A 121 12.05 6.29 21.81
N SER A 122 11.84 5.44 20.81
CA SER A 122 10.81 5.62 19.80
C SER A 122 10.21 4.27 19.42
N VAL A 123 8.92 4.28 19.15
CA VAL A 123 8.15 3.12 18.71
C VAL A 123 7.55 3.47 17.34
N PRO A 124 7.80 2.66 16.30
CA PRO A 124 7.29 2.95 14.96
C PRO A 124 5.78 2.76 14.90
N LEU A 125 5.03 3.82 14.59
CA LEU A 125 3.64 3.71 14.14
C LEU A 125 3.61 3.54 12.63
N LYS A 126 2.90 2.51 12.15
CA LYS A 126 2.79 2.19 10.73
C LYS A 126 1.37 2.05 10.22
N ILE A 127 1.21 2.48 8.97
CA ILE A 127 0.03 2.25 8.15
C ILE A 127 0.35 1.16 7.13
N LEU A 128 -0.50 0.13 7.07
CA LEU A 128 -0.45 -0.92 6.05
C LEU A 128 -1.61 -0.73 5.07
N LEU A 129 -1.27 -0.46 3.81
CA LEU A 129 -2.23 -0.36 2.71
C LEU A 129 -2.48 -1.75 2.12
N LEU A 130 -3.75 -2.14 2.06
CA LEU A 130 -4.13 -3.49 1.68
C LEU A 130 -4.36 -3.67 0.17
N ARG A 131 -3.86 -4.79 -0.36
CA ARG A 131 -4.01 -5.19 -1.77
C ARG A 131 -5.49 -5.43 -2.15
N LYS A 132 -6.30 -5.88 -1.20
CA LYS A 132 -7.76 -6.04 -1.33
C LYS A 132 -8.48 -5.36 -0.16
N LYS A 133 -9.72 -4.92 -0.39
CA LYS A 133 -10.56 -4.36 0.68
C LYS A 133 -10.94 -5.46 1.68
N ILE A 134 -10.87 -5.15 2.97
CA ILE A 134 -11.50 -5.96 4.02
C ILE A 134 -13.01 -5.86 3.86
N LYS A 135 -13.68 -7.01 3.97
CA LYS A 135 -15.15 -7.03 4.06
C LYS A 135 -15.56 -6.69 5.48
N LEU A 136 -15.86 -5.41 5.73
CA LEU A 136 -16.32 -4.95 7.03
C LEU A 136 -17.67 -5.60 7.41
N HIS A 137 -17.81 -5.91 8.69
CA HIS A 137 -19.01 -6.49 9.28
C HIS A 137 -19.06 -6.14 10.78
N PRO A 138 -20.17 -5.57 11.31
CA PRO A 138 -20.25 -5.05 12.69
C PRO A 138 -19.87 -6.05 13.80
N LYS A 139 -19.99 -7.35 13.53
CA LYS A 139 -19.66 -8.45 14.47
C LYS A 139 -18.24 -9.00 14.31
N TYR A 140 -17.63 -8.90 13.13
CA TYR A 140 -16.44 -9.71 12.80
C TYR A 140 -15.24 -8.90 12.31
N ALA A 141 -15.46 -7.70 11.78
CA ALA A 141 -14.42 -6.84 11.22
C ALA A 141 -14.95 -5.41 11.19
N ALA A 142 -14.55 -4.57 12.13
CA ALA A 142 -15.04 -3.20 12.22
C ALA A 142 -13.87 -2.22 12.42
N PRO A 143 -13.92 -1.02 11.83
CA PRO A 143 -12.99 0.05 12.15
C PRO A 143 -12.95 0.34 13.66
N MET A 144 -11.76 0.57 14.21
CA MET A 144 -11.56 1.15 15.52
C MET A 144 -11.48 2.67 15.37
N PRO A 145 -12.28 3.46 16.10
CA PRO A 145 -12.20 4.92 16.03
C PRO A 145 -10.86 5.43 16.58
N LEU A 146 -10.38 6.53 16.00
CA LEU A 146 -9.23 7.26 16.53
C LEU A 146 -9.64 8.06 17.78
N PRO A 147 -8.71 8.30 18.71
CA PRO A 147 -8.95 9.14 19.88
C PRO A 147 -9.15 10.61 19.48
N GLU A 148 -10.16 11.25 20.06
CA GLU A 148 -10.45 12.68 19.88
C GLU A 148 -9.78 13.57 20.95
N SER A 149 -9.34 12.97 22.05
CA SER A 149 -8.63 13.63 23.15
C SER A 149 -7.51 12.73 23.68
N PRO A 150 -6.50 13.28 24.37
CA PRO A 150 -5.54 12.49 25.12
C PRO A 150 -6.23 11.61 26.17
N TYR A 151 -5.60 10.50 26.54
CA TYR A 151 -6.05 9.69 27.67
C TYR A 151 -5.85 10.43 28.99
N LYS A 152 -6.55 10.01 30.04
CA LYS A 152 -6.39 10.55 31.39
C LYS A 152 -5.69 9.51 32.27
N GLN A 153 -4.88 9.97 33.23
CA GLN A 153 -4.10 9.07 34.09
C GLN A 153 -4.98 8.14 34.94
N ASP A 154 -6.21 8.55 35.25
CA ASP A 154 -7.22 7.78 36.00
C ASP A 154 -8.11 6.88 35.12
N SER A 155 -7.88 6.88 33.80
CA SER A 155 -8.61 6.02 32.86
C SER A 155 -8.36 4.55 33.14
N LYS A 156 -9.38 3.72 32.92
CA LYS A 156 -9.23 2.26 33.01
C LYS A 156 -8.66 1.74 31.71
N CYS A 157 -7.43 1.25 31.76
CA CYS A 157 -6.71 0.77 30.59
C CYS A 157 -6.57 -0.75 30.58
N VAL A 158 -6.58 -1.33 29.38
CA VAL A 158 -6.29 -2.74 29.11
C VAL A 158 -5.42 -2.84 27.85
N VAL A 159 -4.59 -3.88 27.78
CA VAL A 159 -3.96 -4.28 26.52
C VAL A 159 -4.87 -5.29 25.83
N ILE A 160 -5.23 -5.02 24.58
CA ILE A 160 -6.00 -5.94 23.76
C ILE A 160 -5.09 -6.46 22.66
N GLY A 161 -4.94 -7.77 22.58
CA GLY A 161 -3.99 -8.44 21.71
C GLY A 161 -4.27 -9.94 21.59
N GLY A 162 -3.37 -10.67 20.94
CA GLY A 162 -3.46 -12.13 20.94
C GLY A 162 -3.03 -12.74 22.26
N ASP A 163 -3.68 -13.82 22.70
CA ASP A 163 -3.23 -14.65 23.83
C ASP A 163 -1.91 -15.37 23.56
N LYS A 164 -1.56 -15.56 22.28
CA LYS A 164 -0.31 -16.13 21.79
C LYS A 164 -0.05 -15.74 20.33
N PRO A 165 1.21 -15.72 19.87
CA PRO A 165 1.56 -15.32 18.52
C PRO A 165 1.66 -16.53 17.56
N ASP A 166 0.65 -17.41 17.53
CA ASP A 166 0.69 -18.64 16.73
C ASP A 166 -0.59 -18.88 15.90
N SER A 167 -0.81 -20.12 15.45
CA SER A 167 -1.99 -20.47 14.66
C SER A 167 -3.29 -20.58 15.48
N ASN A 168 -3.22 -20.69 16.80
CA ASN A 168 -4.36 -20.86 17.70
C ASN A 168 -4.80 -19.57 18.39
N THR A 169 -4.21 -18.42 18.03
CA THR A 169 -4.49 -17.11 18.62
C THR A 169 -5.97 -16.79 18.76
N LYS A 170 -6.33 -16.26 19.93
CA LYS A 170 -7.58 -15.57 20.25
C LYS A 170 -7.26 -14.13 20.69
N ILE A 171 -8.19 -13.20 20.45
CA ILE A 171 -8.04 -11.83 20.96
C ILE A 171 -8.63 -11.73 22.36
N VAL A 172 -7.83 -11.20 23.27
CA VAL A 172 -8.11 -11.13 24.71
C VAL A 172 -7.78 -9.74 25.25
N GLU A 173 -8.41 -9.38 26.36
CA GLU A 173 -8.12 -8.16 27.13
C GLU A 173 -7.31 -8.55 28.35
N MET A 174 -6.16 -7.91 28.51
CA MET A 174 -5.19 -8.13 29.58
C MET A 174 -5.10 -6.89 30.45
N LYS A 175 -5.08 -7.08 31.77
CA LYS A 175 -4.88 -5.99 32.74
C LYS A 175 -3.54 -5.31 32.50
N THR A 176 -3.47 -3.99 32.71
CA THR A 176 -2.25 -3.20 32.57
C THR A 176 -2.33 -1.93 33.41
N VAL A 177 -1.17 -1.40 33.77
CA VAL A 177 -1.01 -0.07 34.36
C VAL A 177 -0.25 0.82 33.36
N VAL A 178 -0.71 2.06 33.21
CA VAL A 178 0.01 3.08 32.44
C VAL A 178 0.94 3.83 33.38
N ILE A 179 2.23 3.78 33.07
CA ILE A 179 3.28 4.39 33.89
C ILE A 179 3.33 5.90 33.65
N ASP A 180 3.55 6.68 34.72
CA ASP A 180 3.70 8.13 34.61
C ASP A 180 4.85 8.49 33.68
N ARG A 181 4.67 9.58 32.93
CA ARG A 181 5.65 10.01 31.93
C ARG A 181 7.04 10.24 32.53
N LYS A 182 7.15 10.86 33.71
CA LYS A 182 8.45 11.14 34.34
C LYS A 182 9.15 9.86 34.78
N GLU A 183 8.39 8.89 35.27
CA GLU A 183 8.91 7.58 35.66
C GLU A 183 9.39 6.79 34.43
N CYS A 184 8.59 6.79 33.37
CA CYS A 184 8.95 6.19 32.08
C CYS A 184 10.25 6.81 31.51
N GLU A 185 10.38 8.14 31.54
CA GLU A 185 11.59 8.87 31.11
C GLU A 185 12.81 8.59 32.00
N SER A 186 12.62 8.33 33.29
CA SER A 186 13.72 7.95 34.18
C SER A 186 14.35 6.60 33.77
N THR A 187 13.54 5.70 33.20
CA THR A 187 14.00 4.41 32.68
C THR A 187 14.51 4.49 31.24
N TYR A 188 13.93 5.38 30.44
CA TYR A 188 14.26 5.63 29.04
C TYR A 188 14.60 7.12 28.81
N PRO A 189 15.85 7.54 29.07
CA PRO A 189 16.26 8.92 28.83
C PRO A 189 16.07 9.32 27.36
N ASN A 190 15.60 10.54 27.11
CA ASN A 190 15.27 11.07 25.78
C ASN A 190 14.12 10.34 25.05
N LEU A 191 13.14 9.84 25.81
CA LEU A 191 11.92 9.25 25.27
C LEU A 191 11.18 10.23 24.34
N ALA A 192 10.81 9.80 23.13
CA ALA A 192 10.03 10.64 22.22
C ALA A 192 8.66 11.00 22.82
N GLU A 193 8.16 12.20 22.53
CA GLU A 193 6.98 12.79 23.19
C GLU A 193 5.73 11.91 23.12
N ASN A 194 5.51 11.26 21.98
CA ASN A 194 4.34 10.42 21.72
C ASN A 194 4.48 8.98 22.24
N ILE A 195 5.49 8.67 23.07
CA ILE A 195 5.70 7.32 23.61
C ILE A 195 5.15 7.21 25.03
N MET A 196 4.46 6.10 25.29
CA MET A 196 3.90 5.74 26.58
C MET A 196 4.56 4.48 27.11
N CYS A 197 4.58 4.31 28.43
CA CYS A 197 5.04 3.09 29.09
C CYS A 197 3.87 2.38 29.76
N ILE A 198 3.84 1.05 29.66
CA ILE A 198 2.85 0.21 30.35
C ILE A 198 3.52 -0.98 31.01
N GLU A 199 2.91 -1.49 32.07
CA GLU A 199 3.37 -2.67 32.80
C GLU A 199 2.21 -3.59 33.15
N VAL A 200 2.56 -4.83 33.50
CA VAL A 200 1.64 -5.75 34.17
C VAL A 200 1.45 -5.26 35.60
N PRO A 201 0.23 -5.21 36.15
CA PRO A 201 0.02 -4.79 37.54
C PRO A 201 0.77 -5.68 38.53
N ASP A 202 1.38 -5.09 39.56
CA ASP A 202 2.26 -5.76 40.53
C ASP A 202 1.60 -6.98 41.22
N GLU A 203 0.28 -6.95 41.38
CA GLU A 203 -0.46 -8.08 41.98
C GLU A 203 -0.36 -9.38 41.15
N TYR A 204 0.01 -9.31 39.87
CA TYR A 204 0.23 -10.46 38.98
C TYR A 204 1.73 -10.79 38.81
N CYS A 205 2.44 -10.92 39.93
CA CYS A 205 3.90 -11.01 40.01
C CYS A 205 4.60 -12.13 39.20
N ASN A 206 3.87 -13.11 38.65
CA ASN A 206 4.42 -14.20 37.83
C ASN A 206 4.29 -13.95 36.31
N LEU A 207 3.74 -12.80 35.92
CA LEU A 207 3.51 -12.44 34.52
C LEU A 207 4.43 -11.30 34.11
N GLU A 208 5.02 -11.43 32.94
CA GLU A 208 5.91 -10.42 32.38
C GLU A 208 5.30 -9.84 31.10
N HIS A 209 5.39 -8.52 30.95
CA HIS A 209 4.83 -7.83 29.78
C HIS A 209 5.45 -8.29 28.44
N CYS A 210 6.65 -8.87 28.45
CA CYS A 210 7.31 -9.38 27.24
C CYS A 210 6.60 -10.60 26.66
N ASP A 211 6.01 -11.43 27.53
CA ASP A 211 5.31 -12.65 27.16
C ASP A 211 3.81 -12.40 26.92
N GLU A 212 3.25 -11.34 27.50
CA GLU A 212 1.82 -11.05 27.43
C GLU A 212 1.48 -9.93 26.42
N TYR A 213 2.31 -8.89 26.29
CA TYR A 213 2.02 -7.73 25.42
C TYR A 213 2.79 -7.80 24.09
N PHE A 214 2.20 -8.53 23.13
CA PHE A 214 2.77 -8.69 21.79
C PHE A 214 2.77 -7.40 20.96
N GLU A 215 3.73 -7.31 20.06
CA GLU A 215 3.91 -6.22 19.09
C GLU A 215 2.62 -5.93 18.29
N GLY A 216 2.28 -4.64 18.20
CA GLY A 216 1.09 -4.16 17.51
C GLY A 216 -0.24 -4.45 18.21
N SER A 217 -0.23 -5.06 19.42
CA SER A 217 -1.39 -5.05 20.32
C SER A 217 -1.76 -3.62 20.69
N ALA A 218 -3.00 -3.37 21.11
CA ALA A 218 -3.43 -2.01 21.42
C ALA A 218 -3.66 -1.79 22.91
N LEU A 219 -3.15 -0.68 23.41
CA LEU A 219 -3.58 -0.11 24.67
C LEU A 219 -4.91 0.61 24.44
N VAL A 220 -5.94 0.20 25.17
CA VAL A 220 -7.28 0.80 25.12
C VAL A 220 -7.63 1.31 26.51
N CYS A 221 -7.90 2.61 26.60
CA CYS A 221 -8.29 3.27 27.85
C CYS A 221 -9.73 3.77 27.70
N ASP A 222 -10.59 3.41 28.64
CA ASP A 222 -12.03 3.73 28.62
C ASP A 222 -12.74 3.39 27.29
N GLY A 223 -12.29 2.30 26.64
CA GLY A 223 -12.82 1.84 25.35
C GLY A 223 -12.28 2.59 24.12
N VAL A 224 -11.32 3.50 24.28
CA VAL A 224 -10.72 4.30 23.20
C VAL A 224 -9.30 3.83 22.89
N LEU A 225 -8.98 3.70 21.60
CA LEU A 225 -7.63 3.36 21.14
C LEU A 225 -6.64 4.45 21.59
N THR A 226 -5.72 4.09 22.47
CA THR A 226 -4.80 5.04 23.10
C THR A 226 -3.39 4.92 22.54
N ALA A 227 -2.86 3.69 22.46
CA ALA A 227 -1.52 3.43 21.95
C ALA A 227 -1.41 2.06 21.29
N LEU A 228 -0.34 1.83 20.53
CA LEU A 228 0.04 0.50 20.01
C LEU A 228 1.35 0.03 20.64
N VAL A 229 1.38 -1.22 21.06
CA VAL A 229 2.53 -1.85 21.71
C VAL A 229 3.71 -1.95 20.75
N GLY A 230 4.87 -1.49 21.23
CA GLY A 230 6.09 -1.41 20.45
C GLY A 230 6.76 -2.74 20.16
N ALA A 231 7.49 -2.74 19.06
CA ALA A 231 8.50 -3.75 18.75
C ALA A 231 9.78 -3.35 19.51
N ASN A 232 10.05 -4.01 20.64
CA ASN A 232 11.34 -3.89 21.32
C ASN A 232 12.04 -5.24 21.21
N GLN A 233 12.94 -5.39 20.23
CA GLN A 233 13.88 -6.50 20.21
C GLN A 233 15.30 -6.05 20.59
N PRO A 234 15.87 -6.59 21.69
CA PRO A 234 15.27 -7.50 22.68
C PRO A 234 14.30 -6.78 23.63
N CYS A 235 13.28 -7.51 24.09
CA CYS A 235 12.38 -7.06 25.15
C CYS A 235 13.06 -7.27 26.51
N PHE A 236 12.94 -6.29 27.42
CA PHE A 236 13.53 -6.36 28.76
C PHE A 236 12.41 -6.45 29.79
N PRO A 237 12.21 -7.60 30.46
CA PRO A 237 11.10 -7.77 31.40
C PRO A 237 11.10 -6.83 32.60
N LEU A 238 12.29 -6.34 32.98
CA LEU A 238 12.48 -5.44 34.12
C LEU A 238 12.30 -3.95 33.77
N LYS A 239 11.81 -3.64 32.57
CA LYS A 239 11.60 -2.26 32.13
C LYS A 239 10.20 -2.12 31.53
N PRO A 240 9.50 -1.00 31.75
CA PRO A 240 8.17 -0.82 31.20
C PRO A 240 8.10 -1.04 29.68
N ARG A 241 7.00 -1.62 29.21
CA ARG A 241 6.75 -1.82 27.79
C ARG A 241 6.42 -0.49 27.11
N THR A 242 7.19 -0.11 26.10
CA THR A 242 6.93 1.12 25.34
C THR A 242 5.84 0.93 24.29
N CYS A 243 4.97 1.92 24.16
CA CYS A 243 3.88 1.98 23.19
C CYS A 243 3.90 3.31 22.45
N VAL A 244 3.47 3.32 21.19
CA VAL A 244 3.28 4.57 20.42
C VAL A 244 1.87 5.09 20.60
N GLY A 245 1.73 6.30 21.14
CA GLY A 245 0.46 7.01 21.31
C GLY A 245 -0.17 7.37 19.97
N ILE A 246 -1.49 7.22 19.87
CA ILE A 246 -2.24 7.43 18.63
C ILE A 246 -2.77 8.85 18.49
N TYR A 247 -3.04 9.54 19.60
CA TYR A 247 -3.65 10.88 19.58
C TYR A 247 -2.87 11.89 18.73
N ASP A 248 -1.56 12.03 18.97
CA ASP A 248 -0.73 12.99 18.23
C ASP A 248 -0.59 12.62 16.74
N ALA A 249 -0.70 11.34 16.42
CA ALA A 249 -0.64 10.83 15.06
C ALA A 249 -2.01 10.84 14.34
N ALA A 250 -3.11 11.15 15.03
CA ALA A 250 -4.46 11.01 14.48
C ALA A 250 -4.65 11.84 13.20
N LYS A 251 -4.15 13.08 13.17
CA LYS A 251 -4.19 13.95 11.98
C LYS A 251 -3.41 13.36 10.81
N TRP A 252 -2.24 12.76 11.08
CA TRP A 252 -1.45 12.10 10.05
C TRP A 252 -2.18 10.88 9.49
N ILE A 253 -2.77 10.04 10.36
CA ILE A 253 -3.57 8.87 9.95
C ILE A 253 -4.74 9.31 9.06
N GLN A 254 -5.48 10.33 9.47
CA GLN A 254 -6.59 10.89 8.69
C GLN A 254 -6.13 11.44 7.34
N SER A 255 -5.04 12.20 7.31
CA SER A 255 -4.47 12.74 6.07
C SER A 255 -4.08 11.64 5.09
N PHE A 256 -3.60 10.49 5.57
CA PHE A 256 -3.26 9.36 4.72
C PHE A 256 -4.50 8.79 4.01
N GLU A 257 -5.63 8.70 4.71
CA GLU A 257 -6.89 8.25 4.11
C GLU A 257 -7.42 9.25 3.08
N GLU A 258 -7.32 10.56 3.35
CA GLU A 258 -7.70 11.61 2.38
C GLU A 258 -6.87 11.56 1.09
N LEU A 259 -5.60 11.16 1.20
CA LEU A 259 -4.70 11.02 0.05
C LEU A 259 -5.04 9.79 -0.82
N ILE A 260 -5.91 8.89 -0.35
CA ILE A 260 -6.33 7.67 -1.03
C ILE A 260 -7.85 7.70 -1.27
N SER A 261 -8.25 8.01 -2.50
CA SER A 261 -9.66 7.88 -2.87
C SER A 261 -9.95 6.51 -3.50
N SER A 262 -11.13 5.96 -3.18
CA SER A 262 -11.71 4.79 -3.86
C SER A 262 -13.00 5.10 -4.61
N ASP A 263 -13.35 6.37 -4.78
CA ASP A 263 -14.43 6.80 -5.66
C ASP A 263 -14.20 6.28 -7.10
N GLN A 264 -15.24 6.16 -7.92
CA GLN A 264 -15.15 5.52 -9.24
C GLN A 264 -14.90 6.50 -10.41
N GLU A 265 -14.69 7.79 -10.16
CA GLU A 265 -14.42 8.78 -11.22
C GLU A 265 -13.10 8.43 -11.93
N HIS A 266 -13.04 8.59 -13.25
CA HIS A 266 -11.93 8.16 -14.12
C HIS A 266 -11.70 6.65 -14.25
N LYS A 267 -12.25 5.79 -13.38
CA LYS A 267 -12.06 4.33 -13.48
C LYS A 267 -12.42 3.77 -14.85
N LYS A 268 -13.53 4.26 -15.41
CA LYS A 268 -14.07 3.82 -16.70
C LYS A 268 -13.30 4.34 -17.91
N ALA A 269 -12.33 5.24 -17.70
CA ALA A 269 -11.41 5.66 -18.74
C ALA A 269 -10.13 4.83 -18.78
N LEU A 270 -9.86 4.01 -17.75
CA LEU A 270 -8.66 3.19 -17.68
C LEU A 270 -8.92 1.78 -18.21
N VAL A 271 -7.88 1.19 -18.80
CA VAL A 271 -7.85 -0.20 -19.25
C VAL A 271 -6.55 -0.88 -18.80
N GLY A 272 -6.59 -2.18 -18.58
CA GLY A 272 -5.37 -2.98 -18.51
C GLY A 272 -4.88 -3.25 -19.92
N VAL A 273 -3.60 -3.00 -20.21
CA VAL A 273 -2.97 -3.34 -21.49
C VAL A 273 -2.13 -4.58 -21.27
N VAL A 274 -2.43 -5.66 -22.00
CA VAL A 274 -1.80 -6.96 -21.79
C VAL A 274 -1.10 -7.42 -23.05
N LEU A 275 0.16 -7.82 -22.89
CA LEU A 275 0.94 -8.54 -23.88
C LEU A 275 1.19 -9.95 -23.33
N THR A 276 0.94 -10.95 -24.16
CA THR A 276 1.14 -12.35 -23.78
C THR A 276 2.03 -13.05 -24.78
N ALA A 277 3.00 -13.79 -24.27
CA ALA A 277 3.82 -14.72 -25.05
C ALA A 277 4.07 -15.95 -24.19
N ALA A 278 3.78 -17.13 -24.72
CA ALA A 278 3.87 -18.38 -23.96
C ALA A 278 3.04 -18.32 -22.65
N ARG A 279 3.72 -18.46 -21.50
CA ARG A 279 3.16 -18.31 -20.15
C ARG A 279 3.50 -16.96 -19.50
N LYS A 280 4.19 -16.06 -20.20
CA LYS A 280 4.54 -14.73 -19.70
C LYS A 280 3.45 -13.74 -20.09
N LYS A 281 3.10 -12.89 -19.12
CA LYS A 281 2.19 -11.77 -19.32
C LYS A 281 2.91 -10.50 -18.89
N LEU A 282 3.02 -9.55 -19.80
CA LEU A 282 3.39 -8.17 -19.46
C LEU A 282 2.08 -7.40 -19.31
N TYR A 283 1.94 -6.73 -18.17
CA TYR A 283 0.77 -5.94 -17.83
C TYR A 283 1.19 -4.48 -17.74
N ASP A 284 0.48 -3.63 -18.45
CA ASP A 284 0.61 -2.18 -18.41
C ASP A 284 -0.78 -1.55 -18.18
N ILE A 285 -0.83 -0.25 -17.93
CA ILE A 285 -2.09 0.49 -17.86
C ILE A 285 -2.25 1.33 -19.13
N GLY A 286 -3.48 1.56 -19.54
CA GLY A 286 -3.80 2.47 -20.64
C GLY A 286 -4.99 3.36 -20.31
N ILE A 287 -5.15 4.42 -21.08
CA ILE A 287 -6.29 5.32 -21.00
C ILE A 287 -6.99 5.45 -22.35
N ILE A 288 -8.32 5.45 -22.34
CA ILE A 288 -9.17 5.52 -23.52
C ILE A 288 -9.16 6.96 -24.05
N LEU A 289 -8.72 7.14 -25.30
CA LEU A 289 -8.79 8.43 -26.01
C LEU A 289 -9.99 8.52 -26.95
N SER A 290 -10.40 7.39 -27.52
CA SER A 290 -11.60 7.25 -28.34
C SER A 290 -12.09 5.79 -28.31
N LYS A 291 -13.18 5.49 -29.03
CA LYS A 291 -13.78 4.15 -29.07
C LYS A 291 -12.79 3.04 -29.43
N ASN A 292 -11.74 3.30 -30.20
CA ASN A 292 -10.75 2.29 -30.60
C ASN A 292 -9.30 2.74 -30.43
N LYS A 293 -9.02 3.80 -29.65
CA LYS A 293 -7.66 4.32 -29.43
C LYS A 293 -7.35 4.36 -27.94
N ILE A 294 -6.24 3.70 -27.57
CA ILE A 294 -5.73 3.67 -26.20
C ILE A 294 -4.36 4.33 -26.18
N LEU A 295 -4.10 5.16 -25.17
CA LEU A 295 -2.78 5.72 -24.89
C LEU A 295 -2.14 4.97 -23.72
N THR A 296 -0.87 4.59 -23.86
CA THR A 296 -0.08 3.91 -22.83
C THR A 296 1.38 4.36 -22.90
N ALA A 297 2.23 3.84 -22.00
CA ALA A 297 3.66 4.14 -22.00
C ALA A 297 4.37 3.40 -23.14
N TYR A 298 4.06 2.13 -23.37
CA TYR A 298 4.68 1.35 -24.43
C TYR A 298 3.77 0.26 -24.99
N ALA A 299 3.72 0.14 -26.31
CA ALA A 299 3.12 -0.99 -27.01
C ALA A 299 3.87 -1.27 -28.33
N PRO A 300 4.37 -2.50 -28.56
CA PRO A 300 4.99 -2.86 -29.84
C PRO A 300 3.94 -2.96 -30.95
N ASN A 301 4.33 -2.71 -32.20
CA ASN A 301 3.46 -2.99 -33.34
C ASN A 301 3.52 -4.47 -33.71
N LEU A 302 2.44 -5.21 -33.44
CA LEU A 302 2.36 -6.66 -33.67
C LEU A 302 1.96 -7.01 -35.11
N HIS A 303 1.53 -6.02 -35.91
CA HIS A 303 1.18 -6.23 -37.31
C HIS A 303 2.42 -6.53 -38.15
N ASP A 304 3.47 -5.72 -37.98
CA ASP A 304 4.66 -5.73 -38.82
C ASP A 304 5.77 -6.63 -38.25
N THR A 305 5.71 -6.93 -36.95
CA THR A 305 6.70 -7.77 -36.28
C THR A 305 6.01 -8.96 -35.61
N ARG A 306 6.19 -10.16 -36.19
CA ARG A 306 5.96 -11.40 -35.44
C ARG A 306 7.04 -11.49 -34.37
N ILE A 307 6.77 -10.91 -33.21
CA ILE A 307 7.66 -11.00 -32.06
C ILE A 307 7.49 -12.41 -31.50
N PHE A 308 8.59 -13.16 -31.51
CA PHE A 308 8.65 -14.49 -30.92
C PHE A 308 9.50 -14.47 -29.66
N GLU A 309 8.92 -14.90 -28.54
CA GLU A 309 9.68 -15.08 -27.32
C GLU A 309 10.21 -16.52 -27.21
N ARG A 310 11.51 -16.68 -26.91
CA ARG A 310 12.13 -17.99 -26.71
C ARG A 310 11.72 -18.55 -25.34
N GLY A 311 11.04 -19.68 -25.35
CA GLY A 311 10.69 -20.46 -24.17
C GLY A 311 11.88 -21.24 -23.60
N TYR A 312 11.68 -21.85 -22.43
CA TYR A 312 12.68 -22.67 -21.73
C TYR A 312 13.23 -23.83 -22.57
N PHE A 313 12.43 -24.35 -23.51
CA PHE A 313 12.79 -25.47 -24.38
C PHE A 313 13.20 -25.04 -25.81
N SER A 314 13.50 -23.76 -26.04
CA SER A 314 13.76 -23.19 -27.37
C SER A 314 12.55 -23.10 -28.32
N ASP A 315 11.34 -23.28 -27.81
CA ASP A 315 10.10 -22.97 -28.55
C ASP A 315 9.93 -21.46 -28.71
N TYR A 316 9.36 -21.02 -29.83
CA TYR A 316 9.08 -19.62 -30.14
C TYR A 316 7.57 -19.36 -30.06
N TYR A 317 7.16 -18.42 -29.22
CA TYR A 317 5.74 -18.09 -29.04
C TYR A 317 5.42 -16.72 -29.60
N GLU A 318 4.37 -16.66 -30.43
CA GLU A 318 3.84 -15.42 -30.96
C GLU A 318 3.27 -14.54 -29.84
N VAL A 319 3.67 -13.27 -29.84
CA VAL A 319 3.13 -12.26 -28.93
C VAL A 319 1.72 -11.86 -29.35
N LYS A 320 0.78 -11.89 -28.41
CA LYS A 320 -0.60 -11.39 -28.58
C LYS A 320 -0.87 -10.21 -27.67
N GLY A 321 -1.52 -9.18 -28.22
CA GLY A 321 -1.93 -7.97 -27.51
C GLY A 321 -3.43 -7.92 -27.31
N TYR A 322 -3.87 -7.63 -26.10
CA TYR A 322 -5.27 -7.32 -25.81
C TYR A 322 -5.38 -6.28 -24.70
N ILE A 323 -6.55 -5.65 -24.57
CA ILE A 323 -6.91 -4.81 -23.43
C ILE A 323 -7.94 -5.50 -22.54
N GLU A 324 -7.94 -5.19 -21.26
CA GLU A 324 -8.98 -5.57 -20.29
C GLU A 324 -9.71 -4.32 -19.79
N TYR A 325 -11.04 -4.29 -19.92
CA TYR A 325 -11.88 -3.17 -19.46
C TYR A 325 -13.22 -3.67 -18.91
N GLY A 326 -14.08 -2.78 -18.39
CA GLY A 326 -15.50 -3.07 -18.20
C GLY A 326 -15.84 -4.38 -17.47
N ALA A 327 -15.25 -4.64 -16.29
CA ALA A 327 -15.44 -5.88 -15.52
C ALA A 327 -14.92 -7.16 -16.21
N GLY A 328 -13.83 -7.06 -16.98
CA GLY A 328 -13.12 -8.22 -17.55
C GLY A 328 -13.42 -8.48 -19.03
N GLN A 329 -14.06 -7.52 -19.71
CA GLN A 329 -14.19 -7.52 -21.17
C GLN A 329 -12.82 -7.37 -21.81
N ILE A 330 -12.61 -8.08 -22.92
CA ILE A 330 -11.34 -8.14 -23.64
C ILE A 330 -11.54 -7.67 -25.07
N ILE A 331 -10.63 -6.84 -25.58
CA ILE A 331 -10.54 -6.49 -27.00
C ILE A 331 -9.09 -6.66 -27.44
N ASP A 332 -8.89 -7.42 -28.51
CA ASP A 332 -7.58 -7.65 -29.11
C ASP A 332 -7.09 -6.41 -29.86
N TRP A 333 -5.76 -6.30 -29.97
CA TRP A 333 -5.10 -5.31 -30.79
C TRP A 333 -3.83 -5.88 -31.40
N TYR A 334 -3.52 -5.45 -32.62
CA TYR A 334 -2.26 -5.78 -33.28
C TYR A 334 -1.52 -4.55 -33.81
N LYS A 335 -2.19 -3.40 -33.94
CA LYS A 335 -1.58 -2.15 -34.40
C LYS A 335 -1.29 -1.23 -33.23
N ALA A 336 -0.05 -0.79 -33.15
CA ALA A 336 0.35 0.28 -32.25
C ALA A 336 1.44 1.12 -32.90
N ARG A 337 1.55 2.38 -32.49
CA ARG A 337 2.68 3.24 -32.84
C ARG A 337 3.25 3.86 -31.58
N SER A 338 4.53 3.63 -31.37
CA SER A 338 5.29 4.17 -30.26
C SER A 338 6.09 5.39 -30.72
N HIS A 339 6.28 6.35 -29.83
CA HIS A 339 7.12 7.51 -30.11
C HIS A 339 8.59 7.12 -30.25
N THR A 340 9.04 6.13 -29.47
CA THR A 340 10.33 5.45 -29.65
C THR A 340 10.12 4.02 -30.12
N ASN A 341 11.01 3.53 -31.00
CA ASN A 341 11.05 2.12 -31.41
C ASN A 341 11.93 1.26 -30.49
N SER A 342 12.57 1.88 -29.49
CA SER A 342 13.41 1.17 -28.55
C SER A 342 12.58 0.35 -27.57
N THR A 343 13.03 -0.88 -27.33
CA THR A 343 12.52 -1.78 -26.30
C THR A 343 13.29 -1.63 -24.99
N ALA A 344 14.37 -0.84 -24.99
CA ALA A 344 15.12 -0.52 -23.80
C ALA A 344 14.32 0.54 -23.02
N PHE A 345 13.62 0.11 -21.97
CA PHE A 345 12.84 0.99 -21.08
C PHE A 345 13.76 1.89 -20.25
N THR A 346 14.39 2.85 -20.92
CA THR A 346 15.40 3.75 -20.36
C THR A 346 14.77 5.11 -20.06
N PRO A 347 15.21 5.80 -18.99
CA PRO A 347 14.80 7.19 -18.70
C PRO A 347 15.17 8.20 -19.81
N GLN A 348 16.09 7.83 -20.72
CA GLN A 348 16.60 8.65 -21.81
C GLN A 348 15.64 8.72 -23.00
N GLU A 349 14.68 7.81 -23.08
CA GLU A 349 13.76 7.74 -24.23
C GLU A 349 12.34 8.03 -23.78
N LEU A 350 11.64 8.85 -24.56
CA LEU A 350 10.24 9.15 -24.30
C LEU A 350 9.36 7.92 -24.56
N GLN A 351 8.65 7.48 -23.53
CA GLN A 351 7.76 6.33 -23.56
C GLN A 351 6.32 6.81 -23.70
N LEU A 352 5.81 6.72 -24.92
CA LEU A 352 4.42 7.03 -25.25
C LEU A 352 3.99 6.21 -26.48
N SER A 353 2.84 5.57 -26.40
CA SER A 353 2.31 4.74 -27.49
C SER A 353 0.81 4.88 -27.64
N VAL A 354 0.35 4.89 -28.89
CA VAL A 354 -1.07 4.79 -29.25
C VAL A 354 -1.33 3.40 -29.81
N ILE A 355 -2.29 2.69 -29.21
CA ILE A 355 -2.78 1.40 -29.67
C ILE A 355 -4.08 1.63 -30.44
N MET A 356 -4.25 0.92 -31.56
CA MET A 356 -5.53 0.81 -32.25
C MET A 356 -6.14 -0.56 -31.98
N LEU A 357 -7.35 -0.54 -31.41
CA LEU A 357 -8.12 -1.74 -31.13
C LEU A 357 -8.74 -2.31 -32.40
N ASN A 358 -8.94 -3.63 -32.42
CA ASN A 358 -9.59 -4.32 -33.53
C ASN A 358 -11.09 -4.03 -33.60
N GLU A 359 -11.68 -3.73 -32.44
CA GLU A 359 -13.10 -3.45 -32.27
C GLU A 359 -13.30 -2.19 -31.43
N ASP A 360 -14.46 -1.56 -31.59
CA ASP A 360 -14.83 -0.38 -30.82
C ASP A 360 -15.28 -0.76 -29.40
N ILE A 361 -14.77 -0.02 -28.41
CA ILE A 361 -15.31 0.02 -27.05
C ILE A 361 -16.68 0.73 -27.09
N PRO A 362 -17.74 0.13 -26.52
CA PRO A 362 -19.03 0.79 -26.36
C PRO A 362 -18.92 1.89 -25.29
N LEU A 363 -18.75 3.14 -25.74
CA LEU A 363 -18.65 4.30 -24.85
C LEU A 363 -20.02 4.66 -24.27
N SER A 364 -20.14 4.58 -22.95
CA SER A 364 -21.32 4.99 -22.19
C SER A 364 -20.90 5.35 -20.75
N PRO A 365 -21.66 6.21 -20.04
CA PRO A 365 -21.41 6.49 -18.63
C PRO A 365 -21.36 5.22 -17.76
N GLN A 366 -22.00 4.15 -18.18
CA GLN A 366 -22.06 2.87 -17.47
C GLN A 366 -20.84 1.98 -17.76
N THR A 367 -20.28 2.01 -18.96
CA THR A 367 -19.25 1.06 -19.40
C THR A 367 -17.86 1.67 -19.45
N ALA A 368 -17.68 2.72 -20.26
CA ALA A 368 -16.40 3.31 -20.60
C ALA A 368 -16.57 4.73 -21.13
N TYR A 369 -15.60 5.61 -20.89
CA TYR A 369 -15.58 6.94 -21.52
C TYR A 369 -14.17 7.36 -21.92
N SER A 370 -14.08 8.23 -22.91
CA SER A 370 -12.81 8.76 -23.37
C SER A 370 -12.35 9.98 -22.58
N MET A 371 -11.05 10.09 -22.38
CA MET A 371 -10.41 11.24 -21.76
C MET A 371 -9.98 12.24 -22.82
N ARG A 372 -10.20 13.52 -22.52
CA ARG A 372 -9.79 14.62 -23.39
C ARG A 372 -8.28 14.81 -23.30
N LEU A 373 -7.66 15.09 -24.44
CA LEU A 373 -6.26 15.50 -24.50
C LEU A 373 -6.15 16.98 -24.10
N PRO A 374 -5.23 17.33 -23.21
CA PRO A 374 -5.04 18.69 -22.73
C PRO A 374 -4.44 19.55 -23.85
N GLU A 375 -4.87 20.81 -23.95
CA GLU A 375 -4.28 21.78 -24.89
C GLU A 375 -3.09 22.51 -24.30
N ASN A 376 -3.09 22.70 -22.97
CA ASN A 376 -2.10 23.48 -22.26
C ASN A 376 -1.42 22.65 -21.18
N ALA A 377 -0.28 23.15 -20.70
CA ALA A 377 0.37 22.59 -19.51
C ALA A 377 -0.57 22.68 -18.28
N PRO A 378 -0.45 21.75 -17.31
CA PRO A 378 -1.21 21.84 -16.07
C PRO A 378 -0.85 23.12 -15.31
N ARG A 379 -1.82 23.67 -14.57
CA ARG A 379 -1.57 24.84 -13.70
C ARG A 379 -0.55 24.47 -12.62
N LYS A 380 0.27 25.44 -12.20
CA LYS A 380 1.34 25.23 -11.20
C LYS A 380 0.87 24.60 -9.88
N ASN A 381 -0.39 24.85 -9.49
CA ASN A 381 -0.99 24.31 -8.27
C ASN A 381 -2.19 23.38 -8.56
N ALA A 382 -2.23 22.78 -9.75
CA ALA A 382 -3.30 21.85 -10.12
C ALA A 382 -3.34 20.67 -9.15
N LYS A 383 -4.55 20.23 -8.79
CA LYS A 383 -4.72 19.05 -7.95
C LYS A 383 -4.59 17.83 -8.85
N CYS A 384 -3.50 17.11 -8.68
CA CYS A 384 -3.17 15.97 -9.51
C CYS A 384 -3.35 14.67 -8.75
N ILE A 385 -3.94 13.70 -9.45
CA ILE A 385 -4.04 12.33 -8.99
C ILE A 385 -3.32 11.40 -9.97
N ILE A 386 -2.90 10.26 -9.47
CA ILE A 386 -2.66 9.09 -10.27
C ILE A 386 -3.80 8.09 -10.05
N ALA A 387 -4.38 7.63 -11.15
CA ALA A 387 -5.38 6.59 -11.15
C ALA A 387 -4.74 5.27 -11.56
N THR A 388 -4.95 4.19 -10.80
CA THR A 388 -4.40 2.86 -11.11
C THR A 388 -5.45 1.77 -10.98
N LEU A 389 -5.38 0.76 -11.84
CA LEU A 389 -6.16 -0.48 -11.74
C LEU A 389 -5.43 -1.58 -10.96
N TYR A 390 -4.14 -1.41 -10.67
CA TYR A 390 -3.32 -2.38 -9.96
C TYR A 390 -3.00 -1.90 -8.54
N PRO A 391 -3.11 -2.78 -7.52
CA PRO A 391 -3.63 -4.15 -7.57
C PRO A 391 -5.16 -4.21 -7.68
N ARG A 392 -5.81 -3.06 -7.48
CA ARG A 392 -7.22 -2.79 -7.72
C ARG A 392 -7.34 -1.29 -8.00
N TRP A 393 -8.54 -0.88 -8.40
CA TRP A 393 -8.85 0.53 -8.57
C TRP A 393 -8.57 1.36 -7.31
N MET A 394 -7.66 2.33 -7.42
CA MET A 394 -7.30 3.32 -6.39
C MET A 394 -6.83 4.63 -7.04
N LYS A 395 -7.04 5.75 -6.35
CA LYS A 395 -6.46 7.04 -6.71
C LYS A 395 -5.53 7.53 -5.61
N PHE A 396 -4.41 8.13 -6.00
CA PHE A 396 -3.46 8.73 -5.07
C PHE A 396 -3.20 10.18 -5.44
N SER A 397 -3.18 11.06 -4.44
CA SER A 397 -2.74 12.44 -4.62
C SER A 397 -1.23 12.51 -4.84
N LEU A 398 -0.80 13.40 -5.75
CA LEU A 398 0.60 13.57 -6.10
C LEU A 398 0.96 15.03 -6.36
N THR A 399 2.27 15.30 -6.36
CA THR A 399 2.87 16.55 -6.80
C THR A 399 3.52 16.36 -8.16
N LEU A 400 3.34 17.34 -9.04
CA LEU A 400 4.06 17.44 -10.29
C LEU A 400 5.38 18.18 -10.07
N MET A 401 6.42 17.71 -10.74
CA MET A 401 7.74 18.31 -10.78
C MET A 401 8.10 18.58 -12.24
N ASP A 402 8.68 19.74 -12.51
CA ASP A 402 9.21 20.04 -13.83
C ASP A 402 10.53 19.29 -14.10
N TYR A 403 11.03 19.42 -15.33
CA TYR A 403 12.26 18.77 -15.76
C TYR A 403 13.46 19.17 -14.89
N ASP A 404 13.61 20.46 -14.58
CA ASP A 404 14.76 20.98 -13.85
C ASP A 404 14.81 20.44 -12.41
N GLU A 405 13.64 20.22 -11.80
CA GLU A 405 13.55 19.55 -10.50
C GLU A 405 13.79 18.03 -10.60
N CYS A 406 13.29 17.38 -11.65
CA CYS A 406 13.49 15.96 -11.91
C CYS A 406 14.97 15.58 -12.01
N VAL A 407 15.73 16.30 -12.85
CA VAL A 407 17.10 15.92 -13.21
C VAL A 407 18.07 15.96 -12.05
N LYS A 408 17.76 16.73 -11.00
CA LYS A 408 18.50 16.72 -9.74
C LYS A 408 18.57 15.31 -9.12
N ASN A 409 17.57 14.47 -9.38
CA ASN A 409 17.51 13.08 -8.90
C ASN A 409 17.67 12.06 -10.04
N LEU A 410 17.40 12.44 -11.28
CA LEU A 410 17.44 11.59 -12.47
C LEU A 410 18.28 12.25 -13.58
N PRO A 411 19.62 12.26 -13.47
CA PRO A 411 20.48 13.06 -14.35
C PRO A 411 20.42 12.65 -15.82
N GLU A 412 20.07 11.40 -16.11
CA GLU A 412 19.97 10.88 -17.48
C GLU A 412 18.54 10.92 -18.05
N LEU A 413 17.67 11.75 -17.48
CA LEU A 413 16.28 11.85 -17.90
C LEU A 413 16.14 12.62 -19.24
N HIS A 414 15.33 12.09 -20.16
CA HIS A 414 14.97 12.80 -21.39
C HIS A 414 14.37 14.18 -21.09
N LYS A 415 14.80 15.21 -21.83
CA LYS A 415 14.43 16.64 -21.63
C LYS A 415 12.93 16.93 -21.62
N ASP A 416 12.15 16.06 -22.27
CA ASP A 416 10.72 16.24 -22.37
C ASP A 416 9.91 15.54 -21.30
N TYR A 417 10.56 14.80 -20.39
CA TYR A 417 9.86 14.27 -19.23
C TYR A 417 9.57 15.35 -18.20
N MET A 418 8.46 15.14 -17.49
CA MET A 418 8.22 15.71 -16.17
C MET A 418 8.36 14.58 -15.14
N CYS A 419 8.15 14.88 -13.86
CA CYS A 419 8.04 13.84 -12.86
C CYS A 419 6.86 14.05 -11.93
N ILE A 420 6.55 12.97 -11.24
CA ILE A 420 5.61 12.96 -10.12
C ILE A 420 6.30 12.49 -8.85
N ARG A 421 5.83 12.99 -7.72
CA ARG A 421 6.10 12.44 -6.40
C ARG A 421 4.77 12.25 -5.68
N GLN A 422 4.51 11.05 -5.19
CA GLN A 422 3.33 10.79 -4.35
C GLN A 422 3.41 11.68 -3.10
N VAL A 423 2.30 12.28 -2.70
CA VAL A 423 2.24 13.12 -1.47
C VAL A 423 2.26 12.25 -0.21
N LEU A 424 2.03 10.94 -0.36
CA LEU A 424 2.13 9.95 0.70
C LEU A 424 3.59 9.78 1.12
N PRO A 425 3.92 9.80 2.43
CA PRO A 425 5.26 9.46 2.87
C PRO A 425 5.62 8.02 2.45
N ARG A 426 6.87 7.86 2.00
CA ARG A 426 7.70 6.64 1.89
C ARG A 426 7.07 5.34 1.39
N LEU A 427 6.00 5.36 0.59
CA LEU A 427 5.49 4.12 -0.02
C LEU A 427 6.48 3.57 -1.06
N ASP A 428 6.48 2.24 -1.24
CA ASP A 428 7.20 1.60 -2.35
C ASP A 428 6.67 2.13 -3.69
N ASP A 429 7.45 3.04 -4.26
CA ASP A 429 7.06 4.02 -5.27
C ASP A 429 6.97 3.45 -6.69
N CYS A 430 7.03 2.13 -6.88
CA CYS A 430 6.95 1.55 -8.23
C CYS A 430 5.51 1.48 -8.69
N ILE A 431 5.05 2.63 -9.17
CA ILE A 431 3.82 2.78 -9.91
C ILE A 431 3.97 2.05 -11.25
N GLN A 432 2.94 1.30 -11.67
CA GLN A 432 2.93 0.66 -12.97
C GLN A 432 3.12 1.71 -14.07
N SER A 433 3.84 1.37 -15.13
CA SER A 433 3.84 2.20 -16.34
C SER A 433 2.42 2.40 -16.88
N GLY A 434 2.26 3.35 -17.80
CA GLY A 434 1.00 3.57 -18.50
C GLY A 434 -0.11 4.18 -17.66
N ASN A 435 0.05 4.24 -16.32
CA ASN A 435 -0.89 4.88 -15.44
C ASN A 435 -1.06 6.36 -15.84
N PRO A 436 -2.29 6.85 -15.95
CA PRO A 436 -2.53 8.24 -16.25
C PRO A 436 -2.43 9.13 -15.01
N ILE A 437 -1.82 10.28 -15.22
CA ILE A 437 -1.85 11.42 -14.31
C ILE A 437 -2.96 12.35 -14.76
N ILE A 438 -3.88 12.65 -13.86
CA ILE A 438 -5.06 13.46 -14.13
C ILE A 438 -5.01 14.65 -13.20
N CYS A 439 -5.03 15.86 -13.75
CA CYS A 439 -5.00 17.10 -12.98
C CYS A 439 -6.22 17.93 -13.33
N ASP A 440 -6.96 18.38 -12.32
CA ASP A 440 -8.20 19.15 -12.49
C ASP A 440 -9.19 18.50 -13.49
N GLY A 441 -9.23 17.16 -13.54
CA GLY A 441 -10.09 16.36 -14.42
C GLY A 441 -9.55 16.10 -15.84
N GLU A 442 -8.41 16.67 -16.23
CA GLU A 442 -7.79 16.49 -17.55
C GLU A 442 -6.60 15.54 -17.52
N LEU A 443 -6.46 14.72 -18.57
CA LEU A 443 -5.30 13.86 -18.75
C LEU A 443 -4.05 14.74 -18.89
N THR A 444 -3.07 14.58 -18.00
CA THR A 444 -1.91 15.47 -17.93
C THR A 444 -0.62 14.77 -18.36
N ALA A 445 -0.41 13.54 -17.91
CA ALA A 445 0.80 12.79 -18.21
C ALA A 445 0.56 11.27 -18.17
N ILE A 446 1.49 10.49 -18.72
CA ILE A 446 1.51 9.02 -18.65
C ILE A 446 2.80 8.56 -17.96
N VAL A 447 2.69 7.65 -17.00
CA VAL A 447 3.85 7.14 -16.23
C VAL A 447 4.75 6.30 -17.13
N ALA A 448 6.03 6.66 -17.20
CA ALA A 448 7.03 5.88 -17.93
C ALA A 448 7.49 4.67 -17.12
N LYS A 449 7.88 3.60 -17.82
CA LYS A 449 8.45 2.40 -17.22
C LYS A 449 9.89 2.64 -16.80
N MET A 450 10.22 2.22 -15.59
CA MET A 450 11.58 2.20 -15.06
C MET A 450 11.95 0.78 -14.62
N ILE A 451 13.01 0.22 -15.20
CA ILE A 451 13.53 -1.12 -14.83
C ILE A 451 14.07 -1.09 -13.39
N ASN A 452 14.82 -0.05 -13.04
CA ASN A 452 15.44 0.12 -11.72
C ASN A 452 14.74 1.23 -10.93
N CYS A 453 13.50 0.96 -10.56
CA CYS A 453 12.69 1.86 -9.76
C CYS A 453 13.28 2.00 -8.34
N LYS A 454 13.93 3.14 -8.06
CA LYS A 454 14.50 3.46 -6.74
C LYS A 454 13.46 4.15 -5.84
N LYS A 455 13.38 3.74 -4.57
CA LYS A 455 12.47 4.35 -3.57
C LYS A 455 12.78 5.82 -3.34
N ASN A 456 11.76 6.65 -3.08
CA ASN A 456 11.89 8.09 -2.83
C ASN A 456 12.43 8.92 -4.00
N TYR A 457 12.71 8.31 -5.16
CA TYR A 457 13.04 9.04 -6.37
C TYR A 457 11.76 9.46 -7.07
N PRO A 458 11.71 10.66 -7.66
CA PRO A 458 10.57 11.07 -8.47
C PRO A 458 10.37 10.09 -9.64
N ARG A 459 9.14 10.02 -10.16
CA ARG A 459 8.79 9.10 -11.26
C ARG A 459 8.62 9.86 -12.56
N PRO A 460 9.34 9.49 -13.64
CA PRO A 460 9.24 10.16 -14.91
C PRO A 460 7.88 9.91 -15.56
N VAL A 461 7.30 10.97 -16.12
CA VAL A 461 6.01 10.93 -16.79
C VAL A 461 6.04 11.74 -18.09
N ALA A 462 5.51 11.17 -19.17
CA ALA A 462 5.43 11.83 -20.47
C ALA A 462 4.28 12.87 -20.45
N PRO A 463 4.56 14.18 -20.61
CA PRO A 463 3.54 15.23 -20.52
C PRO A 463 2.69 15.31 -21.79
N ILE A 464 1.38 15.06 -21.68
CA ILE A 464 0.51 14.86 -22.85
C ILE A 464 0.34 16.13 -23.69
N HIS A 465 0.28 17.32 -23.07
CA HIS A 465 0.12 18.58 -23.80
C HIS A 465 1.22 18.82 -24.84
N ARG A 466 2.48 18.44 -24.55
CA ARG A 466 3.61 18.58 -25.49
C ARG A 466 3.49 17.65 -26.69
N TYR A 467 2.85 16.49 -26.50
CA TYR A 467 2.73 15.44 -27.51
C TYR A 467 1.34 15.34 -28.14
N ARG A 468 0.43 16.28 -27.82
CA ARG A 468 -0.95 16.29 -28.32
C ARG A 468 -1.02 16.16 -29.83
N SER A 469 -0.23 16.94 -30.56
CA SER A 469 -0.20 16.91 -32.03
C SER A 469 0.27 15.55 -32.57
N TRP A 470 1.30 14.97 -31.96
CA TRP A 470 1.80 13.64 -32.32
C TRP A 470 0.77 12.55 -32.04
N ILE A 471 0.09 12.61 -30.89
CA ILE A 471 -0.98 11.66 -30.53
C ILE A 471 -2.12 11.73 -31.56
N LEU A 472 -2.60 12.94 -31.88
CA LEU A 472 -3.70 13.12 -32.83
C LEU A 472 -3.32 12.68 -34.25
N ALA A 473 -2.11 13.01 -34.71
CA ALA A 473 -1.62 12.54 -36.00
C ALA A 473 -1.52 11.01 -36.02
N THR A 474 -0.94 10.41 -34.98
CA THR A 474 -0.81 8.96 -34.85
C THR A 474 -2.16 8.25 -34.84
N MET A 475 -3.17 8.80 -34.15
CA MET A 475 -4.52 8.25 -34.14
C MET A 475 -5.12 8.20 -35.55
N ARG A 476 -4.88 9.21 -36.39
CA ARG A 476 -5.33 9.26 -37.79
C ARG A 476 -4.54 8.30 -38.68
N ASP A 477 -3.22 8.29 -38.58
CA ASP A 477 -2.35 7.44 -39.42
C ASP A 477 -2.67 5.94 -39.23
N LEU A 478 -2.93 5.52 -37.97
CA LEU A 478 -3.31 4.15 -37.66
C LEU A 478 -4.63 3.74 -38.34
N GLU A 479 -5.57 4.67 -38.52
CA GLU A 479 -6.84 4.42 -39.22
C GLU A 479 -6.62 4.24 -40.73
N LEU A 480 -5.80 5.10 -41.34
CA LEU A 480 -5.51 5.07 -42.78
C LEU A 480 -4.77 3.79 -43.19
N SER A 481 -3.86 3.29 -42.33
CA SER A 481 -3.15 2.03 -42.56
C SER A 481 -4.06 0.79 -42.64
N GLY A 482 -5.34 0.91 -42.25
CA GLY A 482 -6.33 -0.16 -42.37
C GLY A 482 -7.18 -0.07 -43.65
N SER A 483 -7.36 1.12 -44.24
CA SER A 483 -8.26 1.32 -45.38
C SER A 483 -7.62 1.13 -46.75
N GLU A 484 -6.29 1.26 -46.86
CA GLU A 484 -5.60 1.21 -48.16
C GLU A 484 -5.56 -0.18 -48.81
N GLN A 485 -5.62 -1.28 -48.04
CA GLN A 485 -5.69 -2.63 -48.63
C GLN A 485 -7.06 -2.94 -49.26
N SER A 486 -8.15 -2.33 -48.76
CA SER A 486 -9.50 -2.57 -49.29
C SER A 486 -9.78 -1.73 -50.54
N THR A 487 -9.30 -0.49 -50.58
CA THR A 487 -9.56 0.44 -51.68
C THR A 487 -8.68 0.15 -52.91
N PHE A 488 -7.41 -0.25 -52.75
CA PHE A 488 -6.58 -0.66 -53.87
C PHE A 488 -7.04 -1.98 -54.51
N ALA A 489 -7.52 -2.94 -53.72
CA ALA A 489 -8.06 -4.20 -54.25
C ALA A 489 -9.33 -3.97 -55.09
N TRP A 490 -10.22 -3.06 -54.65
CA TRP A 490 -11.41 -2.67 -55.41
C TRP A 490 -11.08 -1.86 -56.68
N LEU A 491 -10.11 -0.94 -56.63
CA LEU A 491 -9.65 -0.21 -57.81
C LEU A 491 -8.99 -1.12 -58.84
N LEU A 492 -8.16 -2.08 -58.41
CA LEU A 492 -7.61 -3.12 -59.29
C LEU A 492 -8.70 -4.03 -59.85
N PHE A 493 -9.70 -4.41 -59.07
CA PHE A 493 -10.85 -5.19 -59.58
C PHE A 493 -11.64 -4.42 -60.64
N ILE A 494 -11.89 -3.12 -60.44
CA ILE A 494 -12.60 -2.26 -61.40
C ILE A 494 -11.76 -2.09 -62.68
N ILE A 495 -10.45 -1.87 -62.56
CA ILE A 495 -9.55 -1.74 -63.72
C ILE A 495 -9.50 -3.06 -64.51
N ILE A 496 -9.44 -4.21 -63.83
CA ILE A 496 -9.48 -5.54 -64.48
C ILE A 496 -10.84 -5.79 -65.14
N PHE A 497 -11.96 -5.38 -64.52
CA PHE A 497 -13.29 -5.52 -65.11
C PHE A 497 -13.50 -4.65 -66.36
N ILE A 498 -12.92 -3.45 -66.39
CA ILE A 498 -12.98 -2.54 -67.55
C ILE A 498 -12.09 -3.04 -68.71
N ILE A 499 -10.98 -3.74 -68.41
CA ILE A 499 -10.05 -4.23 -69.44
C ILE A 499 -10.46 -5.60 -70.01
N ILE A 500 -11.21 -6.42 -69.26
CA ILE A 500 -11.55 -7.81 -69.65
C ILE A 500 -12.94 -7.97 -70.27
N ILE A 501 -13.80 -6.94 -70.26
CA ILE A 501 -15.08 -6.98 -71.00
C ILE A 501 -14.88 -6.28 -72.36
N PRO A 502 -14.67 -7.02 -73.47
CA PRO A 502 -14.83 -6.44 -74.79
C PRO A 502 -16.32 -6.22 -75.04
N LEU A 503 -16.65 -5.04 -75.57
CA LEU A 503 -17.93 -4.75 -76.23
C LEU A 503 -18.10 -5.59 -77.49
#